data_AF-L0NDI4-F1
#
_entry.id   AF-L0NDI4-F1
#
_cell.length_a   1.000
_cell.length_b   1.000
_cell.length_c   1.000
_cell.angle_alpha   90.00
_cell.angle_beta   90.00
_cell.angle_gamma   90.00
#
_symmetry.space_group_name_H-M   'P 1'
#
loop_
_entity.id
_entity.type
_entity.pdbx_description
1 polymer ?
#
loop_
_entity_poly.entity_id
_entity_poly.type
_entity_poly.pdbx_seq_one_letter_code
_entity_poly.pdbx_strand_id
1 'polypeptide(L)'
;MTKFVVLTGSKLNNAIKGFVKAAATFTEKEHQLAYSALNHVELHNDPKYLNALYAVTPANYRRGLVSWSTAFGKVKFDDKARVFEFAKGKKSDMAQAMEIAPANYEKATKGKPAAAFDEVKYLESVVKKLEENGGSPRVLQAVKGALTLAKTPIVAAPAKAPKAAPAAKTEEIQKAA
;
A
#
# COMPACT_ATOMS: atom_id res chain seq x y z
N MET A 1 10.61 -40.97 -14.97
CA MET A 1 10.01 -39.66 -15.34
C MET A 1 8.85 -39.92 -16.29
N THR A 2 7.72 -39.23 -16.13
CA THR A 2 6.61 -39.26 -17.10
C THR A 2 7.02 -38.57 -18.40
N LYS A 3 6.63 -39.14 -19.55
CA LYS A 3 6.94 -38.56 -20.86
C LYS A 3 6.16 -37.25 -21.03
N PHE A 4 6.82 -36.15 -21.39
CA PHE A 4 6.16 -34.87 -21.62
C PHE A 4 5.26 -34.97 -22.87
N VAL A 5 3.99 -34.59 -22.74
CA VAL A 5 2.99 -34.65 -23.81
C VAL A 5 2.46 -33.26 -24.08
N VAL A 6 2.62 -32.78 -25.32
CA VAL A 6 2.01 -31.53 -25.79
C VAL A 6 0.51 -31.74 -25.93
N LEU A 7 -0.29 -30.97 -25.20
CA LEU A 7 -1.75 -31.00 -25.28
C LEU A 7 -2.24 -30.03 -26.35
N THR A 8 -3.20 -30.46 -27.17
CA THR A 8 -3.79 -29.65 -28.25
C THR A 8 -5.33 -29.75 -28.25
N GLY A 9 -5.99 -28.79 -28.90
CA GLY A 9 -7.44 -28.79 -29.14
C GLY A 9 -8.28 -28.99 -27.87
N SER A 10 -9.26 -29.90 -27.94
CA SER A 10 -10.16 -30.23 -26.82
C SER A 10 -9.41 -30.69 -25.55
N LYS A 11 -8.29 -31.42 -25.68
CA LYS A 11 -7.49 -31.86 -24.53
C LYS A 11 -6.85 -30.68 -23.80
N LEU A 12 -6.33 -29.69 -24.55
CA LEU A 12 -5.79 -28.45 -23.99
C LEU A 12 -6.89 -27.61 -23.31
N ASN A 13 -8.03 -27.42 -23.97
CA ASN A 13 -9.17 -26.67 -23.41
C ASN A 13 -9.70 -27.29 -22.10
N ASN A 14 -9.77 -28.61 -22.02
CA ASN A 14 -10.19 -29.30 -20.80
C ASN A 14 -9.13 -29.22 -19.70
N ALA A 15 -7.83 -29.29 -20.03
CA ALA A 15 -6.75 -29.07 -19.06
C ALA A 15 -6.78 -27.65 -18.49
N ILE A 16 -7.00 -26.62 -19.31
CA ILE A 16 -7.13 -25.22 -18.87
C ILE A 16 -8.34 -25.06 -17.92
N LYS A 17 -9.51 -25.61 -18.28
CA LYS A 17 -10.70 -25.61 -17.41
C LYS A 17 -10.47 -26.33 -16.07
N GLY A 18 -9.71 -27.43 -16.08
CA GLY A 18 -9.31 -28.16 -14.87
C GLY A 18 -8.33 -27.36 -13.99
N PHE A 19 -7.38 -26.66 -14.60
CA PHE A 19 -6.38 -25.85 -13.91
C PHE A 19 -7.02 -24.73 -13.07
N VAL A 20 -8.07 -24.07 -13.58
CA VAL A 20 -8.80 -23.04 -12.82
C VAL A 20 -9.36 -23.59 -11.50
N LYS A 21 -9.93 -24.81 -11.50
CA LYS A 21 -10.41 -25.47 -10.29
C LYS A 21 -9.26 -25.82 -9.33
N ALA A 22 -8.16 -26.36 -9.87
CA ALA A 22 -6.98 -26.69 -9.07
C ALA A 22 -6.36 -25.45 -8.40
N ALA A 23 -6.32 -24.32 -9.10
CA ALA A 23 -5.83 -23.04 -8.58
C ALA A 23 -6.74 -22.46 -7.48
N ALA A 24 -8.07 -22.61 -7.61
CA ALA A 24 -9.02 -22.24 -6.55
C ALA A 24 -8.77 -23.05 -5.28
N THR A 25 -8.76 -24.38 -5.38
CA THR A 25 -8.52 -25.28 -4.24
C THR A 25 -7.10 -25.15 -3.65
N PHE A 26 -6.10 -24.75 -4.44
CA PHE A 26 -4.80 -24.34 -3.90
C PHE A 26 -4.92 -23.08 -3.04
N THR A 27 -5.62 -22.05 -3.53
CA THR A 27 -5.78 -20.77 -2.83
C THR A 27 -6.57 -20.93 -1.52
N GLU A 28 -7.62 -21.76 -1.53
CA GLU A 28 -8.41 -22.12 -0.34
C GLU A 28 -7.52 -22.80 0.72
N LYS A 29 -6.70 -23.78 0.33
CA LYS A 29 -5.79 -24.49 1.24
C LYS A 29 -4.64 -23.63 1.73
N GLU A 30 -4.08 -22.77 0.87
CA GLU A 30 -3.06 -21.78 1.27
C GLU A 30 -3.64 -20.82 2.32
N HIS A 31 -4.85 -20.29 2.10
CA HIS A 31 -5.53 -19.41 3.05
C HIS A 31 -5.83 -20.13 4.37
N GLN A 32 -6.37 -21.36 4.33
CA GLN A 32 -6.62 -22.15 5.53
C GLN A 32 -5.33 -22.39 6.34
N LEU A 33 -4.24 -22.79 5.70
CA LEU A 33 -2.95 -23.02 6.35
C LEU A 33 -2.35 -21.72 6.90
N ALA A 34 -2.41 -20.62 6.15
CA ALA A 34 -1.94 -19.31 6.59
C ALA A 34 -2.74 -18.79 7.79
N TYR A 35 -4.07 -18.96 7.76
CA TYR A 35 -4.95 -18.62 8.87
C TYR A 35 -4.67 -19.45 10.13
N SER A 36 -4.58 -20.78 10.00
CA SER A 36 -4.22 -21.66 11.13
C SER A 36 -2.83 -21.34 11.71
N ALA A 37 -1.85 -21.04 10.85
CA ALA A 37 -0.51 -20.63 11.29
C ALA A 37 -0.53 -19.26 12.01
N LEU A 38 -1.28 -18.28 11.49
CA LEU A 38 -1.42 -16.96 12.13
C LEU A 38 -2.16 -17.04 13.46
N ASN A 39 -3.21 -17.86 13.53
CA ASN A 39 -3.99 -18.12 14.75
C ASN A 39 -3.16 -18.85 15.82
N HIS A 40 -2.19 -19.69 15.44
CA HIS A 40 -1.23 -20.26 16.39
C HIS A 40 -0.33 -19.16 17.01
N VAL A 41 0.07 -18.15 16.23
CA VAL A 41 0.75 -16.97 16.80
C VAL A 41 -0.20 -16.16 17.70
N GLU A 42 -1.51 -16.14 17.40
CA GLU A 42 -2.48 -15.47 18.25
C GLU A 42 -2.60 -16.15 19.63
N LEU A 43 -2.81 -17.46 19.64
CA LEU A 43 -3.01 -18.22 20.88
C LEU A 43 -1.72 -18.46 21.70
N HIS A 44 -0.57 -18.56 21.04
CA HIS A 44 0.68 -19.00 21.68
C HIS A 44 1.86 -18.02 21.58
N ASN A 45 1.72 -16.91 20.83
CA ASN A 45 2.78 -15.94 20.56
C ASN A 45 4.00 -16.53 19.82
N ASP A 46 3.81 -17.68 19.15
CA ASP A 46 4.87 -18.50 18.55
C ASP A 46 4.74 -18.53 17.01
N PRO A 47 5.71 -17.97 16.25
CA PRO A 47 5.65 -17.92 14.79
C PRO A 47 6.07 -19.22 14.06
N LYS A 48 6.39 -20.32 14.76
CA LYS A 48 7.02 -21.51 14.14
C LYS A 48 6.29 -22.06 12.90
N TYR A 49 4.95 -22.16 12.94
CA TYR A 49 4.20 -22.71 11.81
C TYR A 49 4.07 -21.72 10.65
N LEU A 50 4.12 -20.42 10.93
CA LEU A 50 4.14 -19.38 9.90
C LEU A 50 5.50 -19.33 9.18
N ASN A 51 6.59 -19.59 9.91
CA ASN A 51 7.93 -19.78 9.37
C ASN A 51 8.05 -21.09 8.56
N ALA A 52 7.50 -22.20 9.06
CA ALA A 52 7.44 -23.46 8.33
C ALA A 52 6.64 -23.34 7.03
N LEU A 53 5.50 -22.63 7.06
CA LEU A 53 4.71 -22.32 5.88
C LEU A 53 5.51 -21.48 4.87
N TYR A 54 6.10 -20.36 5.31
CA TYR A 54 6.91 -19.49 4.44
C TYR A 54 8.05 -20.23 3.73
N ALA A 55 8.71 -21.17 4.41
CA ALA A 55 9.76 -22.00 3.85
C ALA A 55 9.26 -22.84 2.65
N VAL A 56 8.07 -23.44 2.74
CA VAL A 56 7.47 -24.25 1.65
C VAL A 56 6.67 -23.43 0.63
N THR A 57 6.16 -22.25 0.98
CA THR A 57 5.44 -21.35 0.06
C THR A 57 6.33 -20.97 -1.14
N PRO A 58 5.85 -21.09 -2.40
CA PRO A 58 6.63 -20.68 -3.57
C PRO A 58 6.94 -19.17 -3.60
N ALA A 59 8.06 -18.79 -4.21
CA ALA A 59 8.62 -17.43 -4.12
C ALA A 59 7.66 -16.31 -4.57
N ASN A 60 6.81 -16.57 -5.56
CA ASN A 60 5.79 -15.64 -6.05
C ASN A 60 4.60 -15.44 -5.09
N TYR A 61 4.33 -16.39 -4.19
CA TYR A 61 3.27 -16.30 -3.17
C TYR A 61 3.79 -15.73 -1.84
N ARG A 62 5.08 -15.93 -1.50
CA ARG A 62 5.71 -15.46 -0.25
C ARG A 62 5.46 -13.97 0.06
N ARG A 63 5.45 -13.11 -0.97
CA ARG A 63 5.16 -11.66 -0.80
C ARG A 63 3.73 -11.39 -0.33
N GLY A 64 2.75 -12.14 -0.85
CA GLY A 64 1.36 -12.11 -0.37
C GLY A 64 1.27 -12.57 1.08
N LEU A 65 1.88 -13.71 1.41
CA LEU A 65 1.93 -14.23 2.78
C LEU A 65 2.55 -13.24 3.78
N VAL A 66 3.72 -12.65 3.48
CA VAL A 66 4.39 -11.67 4.35
C VAL A 66 3.53 -10.42 4.56
N SER A 67 3.02 -9.82 3.49
CA SER A 67 2.23 -8.59 3.58
C SER A 67 0.89 -8.80 4.31
N TRP A 68 0.23 -9.94 4.07
CA TRP A 68 -1.00 -10.34 4.77
C TRP A 68 -0.76 -10.63 6.26
N SER A 69 0.22 -11.49 6.60
CA SER A 69 0.50 -11.87 7.99
C SER A 69 1.00 -10.70 8.82
N THR A 70 1.80 -9.79 8.26
CA THR A 70 2.26 -8.59 8.97
C THR A 70 1.18 -7.50 9.08
N ALA A 71 0.09 -7.58 8.31
CA ALA A 71 -1.04 -6.67 8.46
C ALA A 71 -2.03 -7.14 9.52
N PHE A 72 -2.44 -8.40 9.48
CA PHE A 72 -3.48 -8.94 10.36
C PHE A 72 -2.96 -9.70 11.59
N GLY A 73 -1.68 -10.07 11.62
CA GLY A 73 -1.09 -10.78 12.77
C GLY A 73 -0.25 -9.86 13.64
N LYS A 74 -0.11 -10.25 14.92
CA LYS A 74 0.87 -9.68 15.86
C LYS A 74 2.30 -10.16 15.57
N VAL A 75 2.73 -10.02 14.32
CA VAL A 75 4.07 -10.37 13.81
C VAL A 75 4.73 -9.21 13.07
N LYS A 76 6.06 -9.26 13.02
CA LYS A 76 6.92 -8.56 12.04
C LYS A 76 7.66 -9.61 11.22
N PHE A 77 8.23 -9.22 10.09
CA PHE A 77 9.09 -10.07 9.27
C PHE A 77 10.49 -9.45 9.22
N ASP A 78 11.53 -10.26 9.38
CA ASP A 78 12.92 -9.85 9.13
C ASP A 78 13.31 -10.27 7.71
N ASP A 79 13.51 -9.32 6.81
CA ASP A 79 13.95 -9.56 5.43
C ASP A 79 15.36 -10.16 5.32
N LYS A 80 16.20 -10.02 6.35
CA LYS A 80 17.56 -10.60 6.40
C LYS A 80 17.52 -12.07 6.75
N ALA A 81 16.94 -12.42 7.90
CA ALA A 81 16.79 -13.81 8.34
C ALA A 81 15.66 -14.56 7.60
N ARG A 82 14.77 -13.83 6.91
CA ARG A 82 13.59 -14.33 6.18
C ARG A 82 12.61 -15.12 7.05
N VAL A 83 12.38 -14.62 8.27
CA VAL A 83 11.47 -15.22 9.25
C VAL A 83 10.50 -14.18 9.82
N PHE A 84 9.33 -14.65 10.23
CA PHE A 84 8.43 -13.94 11.10
C PHE A 84 8.89 -14.02 12.56
N GLU A 85 8.80 -12.89 13.24
CA GLU A 85 9.02 -12.76 14.67
C GLU A 85 7.74 -12.21 15.34
N PHE A 86 7.50 -12.64 16.59
CA PHE A 86 6.40 -12.14 17.39
C PHE A 86 6.57 -10.64 17.73
N ALA A 87 5.52 -9.86 17.55
CA ALA A 87 5.51 -8.42 17.76
C ALA A 87 4.55 -8.03 18.90
N LYS A 88 5.02 -8.12 20.15
CA LYS A 88 4.26 -7.90 21.39
C LYS A 88 3.44 -6.59 21.47
N GLY A 89 3.80 -5.56 20.70
CA GLY A 89 3.09 -4.28 20.62
C GLY A 89 2.01 -4.18 19.53
N LYS A 90 1.86 -5.18 18.65
CA LYS A 90 0.78 -5.21 17.65
C LYS A 90 -0.48 -5.88 18.20
N LYS A 91 -1.63 -5.36 17.79
CA LYS A 91 -2.89 -6.12 17.79
C LYS A 91 -3.01 -6.91 16.49
N SER A 92 -3.72 -8.03 16.55
CA SER A 92 -4.18 -8.78 15.38
C SER A 92 -5.59 -8.37 14.98
N ASP A 93 -5.95 -8.70 13.74
CA ASP A 93 -7.32 -8.64 13.21
C ASP A 93 -7.63 -9.98 12.54
N MET A 94 -7.97 -10.98 13.36
CA MET A 94 -8.28 -12.32 12.89
C MET A 94 -9.60 -12.38 12.10
N ALA A 95 -10.47 -11.37 12.22
CA ALA A 95 -11.70 -11.30 11.43
C ALA A 95 -11.36 -10.99 9.95
N GLN A 96 -10.62 -9.90 9.69
CA GLN A 96 -10.18 -9.56 8.33
C GLN A 96 -9.21 -10.60 7.75
N ALA A 97 -8.42 -11.29 8.60
CA ALA A 97 -7.60 -12.43 8.18
C ALA A 97 -8.43 -13.61 7.64
N MET A 98 -9.64 -13.82 8.15
CA MET A 98 -10.55 -14.88 7.69
C MET A 98 -11.23 -14.51 6.36
N GLU A 99 -11.53 -13.22 6.13
CA GLU A 99 -12.18 -12.75 4.91
C GLU A 99 -11.23 -12.63 3.70
N ILE A 100 -10.00 -12.14 3.92
CA ILE A 100 -9.06 -11.81 2.84
C ILE A 100 -7.95 -12.86 2.77
N ALA A 101 -7.88 -13.61 1.66
CA ALA A 101 -6.81 -14.58 1.42
C ALA A 101 -5.44 -13.90 1.15
N PRO A 102 -4.30 -14.53 1.54
CA PRO A 102 -2.95 -13.97 1.31
C PRO A 102 -2.66 -13.62 -0.17
N ALA A 103 -3.08 -14.48 -1.10
CA ALA A 103 -2.93 -14.27 -2.55
C ALA A 103 -3.74 -13.06 -3.09
N ASN A 104 -4.77 -12.62 -2.37
CA ASN A 104 -5.63 -11.50 -2.73
C ASN A 104 -5.29 -10.21 -1.96
N TYR A 105 -4.58 -10.29 -0.83
CA TYR A 105 -4.30 -9.16 0.05
C TYR A 105 -3.65 -7.95 -0.66
N GLU A 106 -2.63 -8.18 -1.49
CA GLU A 106 -2.01 -7.09 -2.26
C GLU A 106 -2.97 -6.43 -3.25
N LYS A 107 -3.94 -7.17 -3.81
CA LYS A 107 -4.94 -6.60 -4.74
C LYS A 107 -5.99 -5.80 -3.97
N ALA A 108 -6.50 -6.35 -2.87
CA ALA A 108 -7.45 -5.68 -1.98
C ALA A 108 -6.88 -4.38 -1.37
N THR A 109 -5.58 -4.34 -1.08
CA THR A 109 -4.91 -3.14 -0.56
C THR A 109 -4.52 -2.13 -1.64
N LYS A 110 -4.05 -2.57 -2.82
CA LYS A 110 -3.79 -1.66 -3.96
C LYS A 110 -5.08 -1.02 -4.53
N GLY A 111 -6.25 -1.56 -4.20
CA GLY A 111 -7.55 -0.95 -4.47
C GLY A 111 -7.94 0.18 -3.51
N LYS A 112 -7.26 0.35 -2.37
CA LYS A 112 -7.41 1.56 -1.55
C LYS A 112 -6.55 2.66 -2.19
N PRO A 113 -7.11 3.79 -2.67
CA PRO A 113 -6.28 4.93 -3.03
C PRO A 113 -5.48 5.33 -1.78
N ALA A 114 -4.23 5.76 -1.97
CA ALA A 114 -3.51 6.42 -0.90
C ALA A 114 -4.37 7.61 -0.45
N ALA A 115 -4.75 7.65 0.82
CA ALA A 115 -5.55 8.76 1.34
C ALA A 115 -4.81 10.06 1.01
N ALA A 116 -5.50 11.01 0.36
CA ALA A 116 -4.89 12.25 -0.09
C ALA A 116 -4.13 12.90 1.06
N PHE A 117 -2.89 13.34 0.80
CA PHE A 117 -1.98 13.76 1.86
C PHE A 117 -2.58 14.96 2.61
N ASP A 118 -3.07 14.68 3.81
CA ASP A 118 -3.72 15.65 4.68
C ASP A 118 -2.64 16.50 5.36
N GLU A 119 -2.23 17.56 4.67
CA GLU A 119 -1.21 18.52 5.10
C GLU A 119 -1.54 19.11 6.48
N VAL A 120 -2.83 19.37 6.73
CA VAL A 120 -3.33 19.91 8.00
C VAL A 120 -3.10 18.92 9.14
N LYS A 121 -3.54 17.67 8.98
CA LYS A 121 -3.36 16.60 9.98
C LYS A 121 -1.90 16.20 10.17
N TYR A 122 -1.08 16.28 9.11
CA TYR A 122 0.36 16.13 9.23
C TYR A 122 0.96 17.23 10.11
N LEU A 123 0.67 18.50 9.81
CA LEU A 123 1.15 19.65 10.58
C LEU A 123 0.66 19.61 12.04
N GLU A 124 -0.58 19.23 12.31
CA GLU A 124 -1.08 19.00 13.68
C GLU A 124 -0.26 17.95 14.44
N SER A 125 0.10 16.84 13.77
CA SER A 125 0.95 15.81 14.38
C SER A 125 2.38 16.30 14.68
N VAL A 126 2.88 17.26 13.91
CA VAL A 126 4.21 17.88 14.13
C VAL A 126 4.13 18.92 15.26
N VAL A 127 3.09 19.75 15.31
CA VAL A 127 2.85 20.68 16.43
C VAL A 127 2.79 19.91 17.75
N LYS A 128 1.95 18.86 17.82
CA LYS A 128 1.80 18.05 19.02
C LYS A 128 3.12 17.42 19.48
N LYS A 129 3.91 16.84 18.56
CA LYS A 129 5.24 16.29 18.88
C LYS A 129 6.21 17.35 19.38
N LEU A 130 6.19 18.57 18.82
CA LEU A 130 7.04 19.67 19.28
C LEU A 130 6.64 20.15 20.67
N GLU A 131 5.35 20.12 21.03
CA GLU A 131 4.89 20.43 22.39
C GLU A 131 5.27 19.34 23.39
N GLU A 132 5.06 18.07 23.04
CA GLU A 132 5.37 16.91 23.90
C GLU A 132 6.88 16.72 24.15
N ASN A 133 7.75 17.14 23.22
CA ASN A 133 9.21 16.94 23.31
C ASN A 133 10.00 18.24 23.60
N GLY A 134 9.35 19.31 24.09
CA GLY A 134 10.02 20.55 24.47
C GLY A 134 10.72 21.28 23.31
N GLY A 135 10.17 21.20 22.10
CA GLY A 135 10.72 21.80 20.90
C GLY A 135 10.85 23.33 21.00
N SER A 136 11.89 23.87 20.35
CA SER A 136 12.21 25.30 20.42
C SER A 136 10.99 26.19 20.12
N PRO A 137 10.65 27.19 20.97
CA PRO A 137 9.48 28.05 20.79
C PRO A 137 9.40 28.70 19.41
N ARG A 138 10.55 29.08 18.83
CA ARG A 138 10.63 29.65 17.48
C ARG A 138 10.20 28.66 16.38
N VAL A 139 10.53 27.38 16.54
CA VAL A 139 10.13 26.31 15.61
C VAL A 139 8.66 25.97 15.81
N LEU A 140 8.20 25.85 17.06
CA LEU A 140 6.79 25.63 17.37
C LEU A 140 5.89 26.74 16.80
N GLN A 141 6.30 28.01 16.94
CA GLN A 141 5.59 29.16 16.38
C GLN A 141 5.57 29.14 14.84
N ALA A 142 6.67 28.75 14.19
CA ALA A 142 6.73 28.62 12.73
C ALA A 142 5.80 27.52 12.20
N VAL A 143 5.77 26.34 12.83
CA VAL A 143 4.87 25.24 12.43
C VAL A 143 3.40 25.59 12.73
N LYS A 144 3.10 26.27 13.84
CA LYS A 144 1.75 26.81 14.11
C LYS A 144 1.33 27.85 13.06
N GLY A 145 2.25 28.71 12.61
CA GLY A 145 2.00 29.63 11.50
C GLY A 145 1.66 28.90 10.19
N ALA A 146 2.43 27.87 9.84
CA ALA A 146 2.14 27.03 8.67
C ALA A 146 0.78 26.30 8.77
N LEU A 147 0.43 25.80 9.96
CA LEU A 147 -0.87 25.17 10.22
C LEU A 147 -2.04 26.16 10.05
N THR A 148 -1.89 27.41 10.51
CA THR A 148 -2.90 28.46 10.30
C THR A 148 -3.05 28.82 8.82
N LEU A 149 -1.95 28.88 8.06
CA LEU A 149 -1.99 29.11 6.62
C LEU A 149 -2.70 27.96 5.89
N ALA A 150 -2.36 26.71 6.21
CA ALA A 150 -3.00 25.51 5.63
C ALA A 150 -4.51 25.39 5.99
N LYS A 151 -4.95 25.99 7.10
CA LYS A 151 -6.37 26.08 7.49
C LYS A 151 -7.11 27.31 6.95
N THR A 152 -6.40 28.27 6.36
CA THR A 152 -7.02 29.48 5.80
C THR A 152 -7.49 29.20 4.38
N PRO A 153 -8.80 29.35 4.05
CA PRO A 153 -9.25 29.16 2.68
C PRO A 153 -8.60 30.19 1.75
N ILE A 154 -8.12 29.75 0.59
CA ILE A 154 -7.48 30.63 -0.40
C ILE A 154 -8.55 31.56 -0.99
N VAL A 155 -8.65 32.77 -0.45
CA VAL A 155 -9.38 33.86 -1.09
C VAL A 155 -8.61 34.22 -2.35
N ALA A 156 -9.12 33.78 -3.50
CA ALA A 156 -8.51 34.06 -4.79
C ALA A 156 -8.41 35.58 -4.99
N ALA A 157 -7.18 36.10 -5.12
CA ALA A 157 -6.96 37.52 -5.36
C ALA A 157 -7.64 37.92 -6.68
N PRO A 158 -8.37 39.06 -6.72
CA PRO A 158 -9.05 39.49 -7.93
C PRO A 158 -8.03 39.67 -9.06
N ALA A 159 -8.35 39.12 -10.23
CA ALA A 159 -7.43 39.09 -11.36
C ALA A 159 -7.01 40.52 -11.75
N LYS A 160 -5.70 40.74 -11.92
CA LYS A 160 -5.19 42.00 -12.49
C LYS A 160 -5.81 42.20 -13.86
N ALA A 161 -6.47 43.35 -14.06
CA ALA A 161 -7.11 43.69 -15.32
C ALA A 161 -6.11 43.56 -16.49
N PRO A 162 -6.54 43.05 -17.66
CA PRO A 162 -5.64 42.84 -18.80
C PRO A 162 -5.06 44.18 -19.26
N LYS A 163 -3.74 44.22 -19.40
CA LYS A 163 -3.00 45.40 -19.88
C LYS A 163 -3.39 45.66 -21.34
N ALA A 164 -3.91 46.85 -21.62
CA ALA A 164 -4.35 47.22 -22.97
C ALA A 164 -3.24 47.01 -24.02
N ALA A 165 -3.61 46.48 -25.18
CA ALA A 165 -2.68 46.28 -26.29
C ALA A 165 -2.21 47.63 -26.85
N PRO A 166 -0.91 47.81 -27.16
CA PRO A 166 -0.44 49.02 -27.84
C PRO A 166 -1.05 49.10 -29.25
N ALA A 167 -1.54 50.28 -29.62
CA ALA A 167 -2.15 50.51 -30.92
C ALA A 167 -1.13 50.37 -32.07
N ALA A 168 -1.59 49.87 -33.21
CA ALA A 168 -0.78 49.78 -34.41
C ALA A 168 -0.40 51.18 -34.93
N LYS A 169 0.85 51.34 -35.35
CA LYS A 169 1.26 52.40 -36.26
C LYS A 169 1.52 51.79 -37.64
N THR A 170 0.72 52.21 -38.61
CA THR A 170 1.02 52.05 -40.03
C THR A 170 1.99 53.16 -40.44
N GLU A 171 3.08 52.79 -41.09
CA GLU A 171 3.81 53.67 -42.02
C GLU A 171 4.51 52.78 -43.06
N GLU A 172 4.76 53.32 -44.25
CA GLU A 172 4.72 52.55 -45.50
C GLU A 172 5.88 52.95 -46.44
N ILE A 173 6.24 52.08 -47.41
CA ILE A 173 7.07 52.40 -48.61
C ILE A 173 8.57 52.70 -48.29
N GLN A 174 9.62 52.28 -49.02
CA GLN A 174 9.88 51.47 -50.23
C GLN A 174 11.20 50.65 -49.94
N LYS A 175 11.97 49.96 -50.80
CA LYS A 175 12.09 49.78 -52.27
C LYS A 175 12.82 48.45 -52.58
N ALA A 176 12.97 48.18 -53.89
CA ALA A 176 13.76 47.14 -54.55
C ALA A 176 13.12 45.72 -54.55
N ALA A 177 12.95 45.05 -55.70
CA ALA A 177 13.24 45.45 -57.10
C ALA A 177 11.96 45.84 -57.85
#